data_AF-A0A412BPX5-F1
#
_entry.id   AF-A0A412BPX5-F1
#
_cell.length_a   1.000
_cell.length_b   1.000
_cell.length_c   1.000
_cell.angle_alpha   90.00
_cell.angle_beta   90.00
_cell.angle_gamma   90.00
#
_symmetry.space_group_name_H-M   'P 1'
#
loop_
_entity.id
_entity.type
_entity.pdbx_description
1 polymer ?
#
loop_
_entity_poly.entity_id
_entity_poly.type
_entity_poly.pdbx_seq_one_letter_code
_entity_poly.pdbx_strand_id
1 'polypeptide(L)'
;MSKIDTNIVREKVVTMMGDLREVVDLYMRNEAEVAVVEGNHTFSREYKDTQIEKLREKARASVRNKFESLRSNCEMLIEVLRANDNIYDFSDPEFASCIALLSAADKPLPIETILGIAGKFLGNRQALLALVEVAKGTNKDTFSKMIFNTESEMERLQERLIELEINFPSGILILPAVKDDLIKIVKACGEELTDEEKELGVGYQEIVTMQMRAAMGLNN
;
A
#
# COMPACT_ATOMS: atom_id res chain seq x y z
N MET A 1 -7.15 23.40 -17.08
CA MET A 1 -6.85 23.04 -15.68
C MET A 1 -6.56 21.56 -15.65
N SER A 2 -5.51 21.14 -14.95
CA SER A 2 -5.21 19.71 -14.80
C SER A 2 -6.34 19.07 -14.01
N LYS A 3 -6.89 17.96 -14.52
CA LYS A 3 -7.82 17.14 -13.75
C LYS A 3 -7.00 16.23 -12.84
N ILE A 4 -7.60 15.84 -11.71
CA ILE A 4 -7.02 14.82 -10.84
C ILE A 4 -6.96 13.52 -11.64
N ASP A 5 -5.78 12.89 -11.62
CA ASP A 5 -5.57 11.61 -12.28
C ASP A 5 -5.30 10.54 -11.22
N THR A 6 -6.36 9.81 -10.89
CA THR A 6 -6.32 8.69 -9.94
C THR A 6 -5.96 7.37 -10.62
N ASN A 7 -6.11 7.28 -11.95
CA ASN A 7 -5.78 6.07 -12.71
C ASN A 7 -4.29 5.76 -12.65
N ILE A 8 -3.44 6.79 -12.75
CA ILE A 8 -1.99 6.60 -12.62
C ILE A 8 -1.64 6.01 -11.24
N VAL A 9 -2.32 6.42 -10.17
CA VAL A 9 -2.11 5.84 -8.83
C VAL A 9 -2.40 4.34 -8.85
N ARG A 10 -3.53 3.93 -9.43
CA ARG A 10 -3.90 2.53 -9.58
C ARG A 10 -2.86 1.75 -10.39
N GLU A 11 -2.44 2.25 -11.55
CA GLU A 11 -1.46 1.60 -12.42
C GLU A 11 -0.11 1.35 -11.71
N LYS A 12 0.37 2.34 -10.97
CA LYS A 12 1.62 2.21 -10.19
C LYS A 12 1.48 1.19 -9.08
N VAL A 13 0.36 1.20 -8.36
CA VAL A 13 0.13 0.21 -7.30
C VAL A 13 -0.01 -1.21 -7.88
N VAL A 14 -0.68 -1.40 -9.01
CA VAL A 14 -0.74 -2.72 -9.69
C VAL A 14 0.66 -3.21 -10.06
N THR A 15 1.51 -2.32 -10.57
CA THR A 15 2.91 -2.65 -10.89
C THR A 15 3.67 -3.10 -9.64
N MET A 16 3.53 -2.35 -8.54
CA MET A 16 4.16 -2.69 -7.26
C MET A 16 3.63 -4.01 -6.68
N MET A 17 2.34 -4.30 -6.81
CA MET A 17 1.77 -5.61 -6.42
C MET A 17 2.39 -6.75 -7.21
N GLY A 18 2.62 -6.56 -8.52
CA GLY A 18 3.34 -7.53 -9.35
C GLY A 18 4.77 -7.77 -8.87
N ASP A 19 5.52 -6.71 -8.56
CA ASP A 19 6.88 -6.85 -8.03
C ASP A 19 6.89 -7.53 -6.65
N LEU A 20 5.93 -7.22 -5.76
CA LEU A 20 5.78 -7.91 -4.48
C LEU A 20 5.47 -9.40 -4.63
N ARG A 21 4.63 -9.77 -5.60
CA ARG A 21 4.35 -11.18 -5.92
C ARG A 21 5.62 -11.91 -6.33
N GLU A 22 6.45 -11.30 -7.16
CA GLU A 22 7.73 -11.90 -7.54
C GLU A 22 8.71 -12.00 -6.36
N VAL A 23 8.70 -11.03 -5.45
CA VAL A 23 9.48 -11.11 -4.19
C VAL A 23 9.03 -12.29 -3.34
N VAL A 24 7.72 -12.52 -3.21
CA VAL A 24 7.15 -13.70 -2.52
C VAL A 24 7.63 -14.99 -3.18
N ASP A 25 7.51 -15.10 -4.51
CA ASP A 25 7.91 -16.30 -5.24
C ASP A 25 9.41 -16.61 -5.08
N LEU A 26 10.26 -15.59 -5.12
CA LEU A 26 11.71 -15.73 -4.92
C LEU A 26 12.04 -16.12 -3.48
N TYR A 27 11.34 -15.55 -2.49
CA TYR A 27 11.48 -15.93 -1.09
C TYR A 27 11.12 -17.40 -0.88
N MET A 28 9.96 -17.86 -1.35
CA MET A 28 9.53 -19.25 -1.17
C MET A 28 10.48 -20.25 -1.83
N ARG A 29 11.02 -19.93 -3.01
CA ARG A 29 12.05 -20.76 -3.66
C ARG A 29 13.32 -20.83 -2.81
N ASN A 30 13.74 -19.71 -2.23
CA ASN A 30 14.91 -19.68 -1.36
C ASN A 30 14.72 -20.53 -0.10
N GLU A 31 13.57 -20.41 0.56
CA GLU A 31 13.25 -21.22 1.74
C GLU A 31 13.22 -22.72 1.42
N ALA A 32 12.67 -23.10 0.27
CA ALA A 32 12.70 -24.49 -0.18
C ALA A 32 14.15 -25.01 -0.39
N GLU A 33 15.03 -24.21 -1.00
CA GLU A 33 16.45 -24.55 -1.17
C GLU A 33 17.17 -24.66 0.17
N VAL A 34 16.88 -23.76 1.12
CA VAL A 34 17.43 -23.78 2.49
C VAL A 34 17.00 -25.05 3.22
N ALA A 35 15.71 -25.40 3.17
CA ALA A 35 15.17 -26.61 3.81
C ALA A 35 15.85 -27.90 3.30
N VAL A 36 16.20 -27.96 2.01
CA VAL A 36 16.96 -29.09 1.44
C VAL A 36 18.36 -29.21 2.04
N VAL A 37 19.05 -28.08 2.25
CA VAL A 37 20.38 -28.06 2.89
C VAL A 37 20.28 -28.45 4.37
N GLU A 38 19.29 -27.91 5.08
CA GLU A 38 19.05 -28.20 6.49
C GLU A 38 18.71 -29.68 6.73
N GLY A 39 17.85 -30.26 5.88
CA GLY A 39 17.45 -31.66 5.94
C GLY A 39 18.56 -32.67 5.60
N ASN A 40 19.70 -32.22 5.05
CA ASN A 40 20.76 -33.14 4.67
C ASN A 40 21.58 -33.58 5.90
N HIS A 41 21.39 -34.83 6.34
CA HIS A 41 22.10 -35.38 7.52
C HIS A 41 23.58 -35.68 7.29
N THR A 42 24.08 -35.63 6.05
CA THR A 42 25.48 -35.94 5.75
C THR A 42 26.42 -34.73 5.90
N PHE A 43 25.87 -33.52 5.90
CA PHE A 43 26.64 -32.29 6.01
C PHE A 43 26.92 -31.91 7.46
N SER A 44 28.13 -31.42 7.72
CA SER A 44 28.45 -30.77 8.99
C SER A 44 27.65 -29.47 9.15
N ARG A 45 27.44 -29.05 10.40
CA ARG A 45 26.73 -27.80 10.71
C ARG A 45 27.39 -26.58 10.04
N GLU A 46 28.70 -26.46 10.15
CA GLU A 46 29.48 -25.36 9.55
C GLU A 46 29.34 -25.32 8.02
N TYR A 47 29.29 -26.48 7.37
CA TYR A 47 29.05 -26.56 5.93
C TYR A 47 27.64 -26.12 5.55
N LYS A 48 26.62 -26.51 6.34
CA LYS A 48 25.23 -26.06 6.14
C LYS A 48 25.12 -24.55 6.26
N ASP A 49 25.67 -23.98 7.33
CA ASP A 49 25.62 -22.54 7.58
C ASP A 49 26.24 -21.76 6.41
N THR A 50 27.38 -22.23 5.89
CA THR A 50 28.05 -21.64 4.73
C THR A 50 27.20 -21.72 3.46
N GLN A 51 26.52 -22.84 3.21
CA GLN A 51 25.67 -23.01 2.03
C GLN A 51 24.40 -22.18 2.13
N ILE A 52 23.79 -22.12 3.31
CA ILE A 52 22.59 -21.30 3.56
C ILE A 52 22.90 -19.81 3.34
N GLU A 53 24.04 -19.31 3.82
CA GLU A 53 24.38 -17.89 3.58
C GLU A 53 24.55 -17.60 2.09
N LYS A 54 25.19 -18.49 1.32
CA LYS A 54 25.28 -18.33 -0.15
C LYS A 54 23.91 -18.33 -0.83
N LEU A 55 22.98 -19.17 -0.38
CA LEU A 55 21.61 -19.18 -0.89
C LEU A 55 20.92 -17.84 -0.58
N ARG A 56 21.07 -17.32 0.64
CA ARG A 56 20.51 -16.03 1.05
C ARG A 56 21.10 -14.86 0.28
N GLU A 57 22.41 -14.83 0.07
CA GLU A 57 23.08 -13.82 -0.77
C GLU A 57 22.55 -13.86 -2.21
N LYS A 58 22.41 -15.05 -2.79
CA LYS A 58 21.81 -15.22 -4.12
C LYS A 58 20.37 -14.74 -4.17
N ALA A 59 19.58 -15.01 -3.13
CA ALA A 59 18.20 -14.53 -3.03
C ALA A 59 18.14 -13.00 -2.97
N ARG A 60 18.96 -12.35 -2.12
CA ARG A 60 19.11 -10.88 -2.05
C ARG A 60 19.47 -10.29 -3.41
N ALA A 61 20.42 -10.91 -4.13
CA ALA A 61 20.78 -10.46 -5.47
C ALA A 61 19.63 -10.59 -6.48
N SER A 62 18.82 -11.66 -6.36
CA SER A 62 17.71 -11.96 -7.28
C SER A 62 16.53 -10.99 -7.14
N VAL A 63 16.29 -10.46 -5.94
CA VAL A 63 15.20 -9.49 -5.67
C VAL A 63 15.59 -8.03 -5.92
N ARG A 64 16.88 -7.73 -6.13
CA ARG A 64 17.39 -6.36 -6.25
C ARG A 64 16.65 -5.51 -7.27
N ASN A 65 16.48 -6.01 -8.49
CA ASN A 65 15.78 -5.28 -9.55
C ASN A 65 14.30 -5.02 -9.20
N LYS A 66 13.69 -5.90 -8.41
CA LYS A 66 12.30 -5.75 -7.94
C LYS A 66 12.21 -4.65 -6.89
N PHE A 67 13.15 -4.57 -5.96
CA PHE A 67 13.22 -3.46 -5.02
C PHE A 67 13.56 -2.11 -5.68
N GLU A 68 14.43 -2.10 -6.70
CA GLU A 68 14.67 -0.91 -7.51
C GLU A 68 13.39 -0.43 -8.22
N SER A 69 12.61 -1.35 -8.80
CA SER A 69 11.30 -1.06 -9.40
C SER A 69 10.27 -0.56 -8.37
N LEU A 70 10.17 -1.21 -7.21
CA LEU A 70 9.28 -0.78 -6.12
C LEU A 70 9.61 0.63 -5.66
N ARG A 71 10.89 0.96 -5.49
CA ARG A 71 11.34 2.30 -5.09
C ARG A 71 10.97 3.35 -6.13
N SER A 72 11.27 3.08 -7.41
CA SER A 72 10.93 4.00 -8.50
C SER A 72 9.43 4.24 -8.61
N ASN A 73 8.61 3.19 -8.50
CA ASN A 73 7.15 3.33 -8.50
C ASN A 73 6.63 4.07 -7.26
N CYS A 74 7.26 3.88 -6.09
CA CYS A 74 6.92 4.63 -4.88
C CYS A 74 7.23 6.13 -5.03
N GLU A 75 8.38 6.49 -5.60
CA GLU A 75 8.74 7.89 -5.90
C GLU A 75 7.73 8.53 -6.89
N MET A 76 7.38 7.82 -7.96
CA MET A 76 6.36 8.29 -8.91
C MET A 76 4.97 8.45 -8.25
N LEU A 77 4.58 7.55 -7.35
CA LEU A 77 3.33 7.68 -6.59
C LEU A 77 3.32 8.96 -5.74
N ILE A 78 4.43 9.27 -5.06
CA ILE A 78 4.56 10.50 -4.27
C ILE A 78 4.35 11.73 -5.15
N GLU A 79 4.99 11.76 -6.32
CA GLU A 79 4.86 12.89 -7.25
C GLU A 79 3.41 13.07 -7.72
N VAL A 80 2.74 11.99 -8.12
CA VAL A 80 1.34 12.02 -8.59
C VAL A 80 0.38 12.44 -7.47
N LEU A 81 0.53 11.88 -6.27
CA LEU A 81 -0.33 12.21 -5.13
C LEU A 81 -0.13 13.66 -4.69
N ARG A 82 1.11 14.14 -4.63
CA ARG A 82 1.41 15.56 -4.33
C ARG A 82 0.88 16.48 -5.42
N ALA A 83 0.95 16.09 -6.68
CA ALA A 83 0.36 16.87 -7.77
C ALA A 83 -1.16 16.96 -7.57
N ASN A 84 -1.83 15.84 -7.32
CA ASN A 84 -3.27 15.77 -7.06
C ASN A 84 -3.67 16.61 -5.84
N ASP A 85 -2.89 16.58 -4.75
CA ASP A 85 -3.13 17.37 -3.54
C ASP A 85 -3.13 18.89 -3.79
N ASN A 86 -2.43 19.34 -4.84
CA ASN A 86 -2.30 20.75 -5.21
C ASN A 86 -3.24 21.17 -6.35
N ILE A 87 -4.08 20.26 -6.87
CA ILE A 87 -5.07 20.59 -7.88
C ILE A 87 -6.29 21.24 -7.21
N TYR A 88 -6.59 22.47 -7.60
CA TYR A 88 -7.80 23.20 -7.24
C TYR A 88 -8.82 23.13 -8.37
N ASP A 89 -9.36 21.93 -8.62
CA ASP A 89 -10.43 21.75 -9.59
C ASP A 89 -11.81 21.88 -8.91
N PHE A 90 -12.27 23.12 -8.80
CA PHE A 90 -13.64 23.45 -8.36
C PHE A 90 -14.59 23.66 -9.55
N SER A 91 -14.15 23.34 -10.76
CA SER A 91 -14.96 23.55 -11.97
C SER A 91 -16.02 22.47 -12.15
N ASP A 92 -15.97 21.40 -11.35
CA ASP A 92 -16.97 20.35 -11.31
C ASP A 92 -18.33 20.90 -10.82
N PRO A 93 -19.38 20.89 -11.67
CA PRO A 93 -20.73 21.28 -11.25
C PRO A 93 -21.28 20.45 -10.10
N GLU A 94 -20.86 19.19 -9.96
CA GLU A 94 -21.24 18.34 -8.83
C GLU A 94 -20.67 18.86 -7.51
N PHE A 95 -19.43 19.38 -7.54
CA PHE A 95 -18.80 19.98 -6.37
C PHE A 95 -19.58 21.21 -5.90
N ALA A 96 -19.91 22.12 -6.82
CA ALA A 96 -20.72 23.31 -6.50
C ALA A 96 -22.09 22.93 -5.92
N SER A 97 -22.73 21.89 -6.46
CA SER A 97 -24.01 21.37 -5.98
C SER A 97 -23.90 20.80 -4.55
N CYS A 98 -22.82 20.08 -4.25
CA CYS A 98 -22.56 19.55 -2.90
C CYS A 98 -22.31 20.67 -1.88
N ILE A 99 -21.55 21.71 -2.24
CA ILE A 99 -21.34 22.89 -1.40
C ILE A 99 -22.66 23.59 -1.10
N ALA A 100 -23.50 23.80 -2.12
CA ALA A 100 -24.80 24.45 -1.96
C ALA A 100 -25.73 23.64 -1.02
N LEU A 101 -25.78 22.31 -1.20
CA LEU A 101 -26.55 21.42 -0.35
C LEU A 101 -26.09 21.47 1.12
N LEU A 102 -24.77 21.38 1.37
CA LEU A 102 -24.20 21.43 2.72
C LEU A 102 -24.43 22.80 3.37
N SER A 103 -24.30 23.88 2.61
CA SER A 103 -24.48 25.26 3.10
C SER A 103 -25.94 25.54 3.47
N ALA A 104 -26.89 25.07 2.65
CA ALA A 104 -28.32 25.28 2.86
C ALA A 104 -28.91 24.42 4.00
N ALA A 105 -28.28 23.29 4.34
CA ALA A 105 -28.79 22.39 5.36
C ALA A 105 -28.62 23.01 6.77
N ASP A 106 -29.71 23.25 7.50
CA ASP A 106 -29.62 23.84 8.87
C ASP A 106 -29.00 22.89 9.91
N LYS A 107 -29.07 21.59 9.67
CA LYS A 107 -28.57 20.52 10.53
C LYS A 107 -27.62 19.60 9.76
N PRO A 108 -26.79 18.81 10.45
CA PRO A 108 -25.99 17.76 9.80
C PRO A 108 -26.88 16.85 8.94
N LEU A 109 -26.53 16.69 7.67
CA LEU A 109 -27.14 15.72 6.76
C LEU A 109 -26.93 14.26 7.27
N PRO A 110 -27.79 13.32 6.84
CA PRO A 110 -27.61 11.90 7.15
C PRO A 110 -26.22 11.38 6.75
N ILE A 111 -25.69 10.46 7.56
CA ILE A 111 -24.33 9.93 7.37
C ILE A 111 -24.13 9.29 5.99
N GLU A 112 -25.11 8.54 5.49
CA GLU A 112 -25.06 7.91 4.16
C GLU A 112 -24.91 8.94 3.04
N THR A 113 -25.59 10.09 3.16
CA THR A 113 -25.47 11.20 2.20
C THR A 113 -24.06 11.79 2.24
N ILE A 114 -23.49 11.97 3.43
CA ILE A 114 -22.14 12.52 3.58
C ILE A 114 -21.08 11.56 3.07
N LEU A 115 -21.22 10.26 3.33
CA LEU A 115 -20.34 9.24 2.77
C LEU A 115 -20.43 9.21 1.23
N GLY A 116 -21.63 9.32 0.67
CA GLY A 116 -21.84 9.41 -0.78
C GLY A 116 -21.20 10.65 -1.39
N ILE A 117 -21.31 11.81 -0.73
CA ILE A 117 -20.63 13.04 -1.16
C ILE A 117 -19.12 12.87 -1.08
N ALA A 118 -18.59 12.41 0.06
CA ALA A 118 -17.15 12.25 0.25
C ALA A 118 -16.54 11.26 -0.74
N GLY A 119 -17.24 10.16 -1.04
CA GLY A 119 -16.83 9.15 -2.01
C GLY A 119 -16.57 9.70 -3.41
N LYS A 120 -17.33 10.71 -3.83
CA LYS A 120 -17.15 11.36 -5.14
C LYS A 120 -15.87 12.19 -5.25
N PHE A 121 -15.30 12.60 -4.13
CA PHE A 121 -14.13 13.48 -4.07
C PHE A 121 -12.91 12.79 -3.46
N LEU A 122 -12.89 11.45 -3.40
CA LEU A 122 -11.70 10.69 -3.06
C LEU A 122 -10.56 11.04 -4.04
N GLY A 123 -9.33 11.08 -3.54
CA GLY A 123 -8.17 11.60 -4.28
C GLY A 123 -8.14 13.12 -4.46
N ASN A 124 -9.23 13.85 -4.17
CA ASN A 124 -9.29 15.30 -4.22
C ASN A 124 -9.23 15.92 -2.83
N ARG A 125 -8.01 16.07 -2.31
CA ARG A 125 -7.76 16.66 -0.99
C ARG A 125 -8.36 18.05 -0.84
N GLN A 126 -8.24 18.91 -1.85
CA GLN A 126 -8.73 20.30 -1.77
C GLN A 126 -10.27 20.37 -1.76
N ALA A 127 -10.95 19.54 -2.55
CA ALA A 127 -12.41 19.44 -2.50
C ALA A 127 -12.89 18.94 -1.13
N LEU A 128 -12.27 17.88 -0.59
CA LEU A 128 -12.63 17.37 0.74
C LEU A 128 -12.40 18.40 1.85
N LEU A 129 -11.29 19.15 1.81
CA LEU A 129 -11.04 20.25 2.74
C LEU A 129 -12.12 21.35 2.63
N ALA A 130 -12.49 21.75 1.42
CA ALA A 130 -13.55 22.73 1.21
C ALA A 130 -14.93 22.23 1.69
N LEU A 131 -15.22 20.93 1.55
CA LEU A 131 -16.44 20.31 2.11
C LEU A 131 -16.42 20.31 3.64
N VAL A 132 -15.27 20.08 4.28
CA VAL A 132 -15.12 20.19 5.74
C VAL A 132 -15.50 21.59 6.24
N GLU A 133 -15.09 22.64 5.53
CA GLU A 133 -15.36 24.02 5.93
C GLU A 133 -16.85 24.35 5.96
N VAL A 134 -17.61 23.87 4.98
CA VAL A 134 -19.06 24.14 4.89
C VAL A 134 -19.93 23.13 5.64
N ALA A 135 -19.38 21.96 5.99
CA ALA A 135 -20.11 20.91 6.70
C ALA A 135 -20.49 21.35 8.13
N LYS A 136 -21.57 20.76 8.67
CA LYS A 136 -22.08 21.06 10.02
C LYS A 136 -21.94 19.86 10.95
N GLY A 137 -21.60 20.14 12.22
CA GLY A 137 -21.53 19.12 13.28
C GLY A 137 -20.66 17.93 12.90
N THR A 138 -21.18 16.71 13.13
CA THR A 138 -20.50 15.43 12.90
C THR A 138 -20.14 15.15 11.43
N ASN A 139 -20.70 15.91 10.48
CA ASN A 139 -20.34 15.77 9.07
C ASN A 139 -18.90 16.22 8.81
N LYS A 140 -18.41 17.21 9.58
CA LYS A 140 -17.00 17.64 9.52
C LYS A 140 -16.07 16.48 9.82
N ASP A 141 -16.34 15.74 10.89
CA ASP A 141 -15.52 14.59 11.29
C ASP A 141 -15.51 13.49 10.22
N THR A 142 -16.62 13.31 9.52
CA THR A 142 -16.73 12.31 8.45
C THR A 142 -15.88 12.71 7.25
N PHE A 143 -15.97 13.96 6.76
CA PHE A 143 -15.13 14.43 5.67
C PHE A 143 -13.64 14.44 6.06
N SER A 144 -13.30 14.90 7.26
CA SER A 144 -11.92 14.93 7.74
C SER A 144 -11.27 13.55 7.75
N LYS A 145 -12.03 12.49 8.06
CA LYS A 145 -11.54 11.10 8.01
C LYS A 145 -11.30 10.57 6.60
N MET A 146 -11.90 11.18 5.59
CA MET A 146 -11.71 10.81 4.18
C MET A 146 -10.52 11.51 3.54
N ILE A 147 -9.95 12.53 4.21
CA ILE A 147 -8.77 13.23 3.72
C ILE A 147 -7.56 12.31 3.84
N PHE A 148 -6.99 11.97 2.70
CA PHE A 148 -5.72 11.26 2.63
C PHE A 148 -4.56 12.21 2.93
N ASN A 149 -3.63 11.79 3.80
CA ASN A 149 -2.42 12.53 4.10
C ASN A 149 -1.23 11.91 3.37
N THR A 150 -0.97 12.41 2.15
CA THR A 150 0.07 11.91 1.26
C THR A 150 1.43 11.81 1.94
N GLU A 151 1.86 12.85 2.66
CA GLU A 151 3.20 12.85 3.28
C GLU A 151 3.37 11.71 4.28
N SER A 152 2.48 11.60 5.27
CA SER A 152 2.60 10.58 6.31
C SER A 152 2.39 9.16 5.79
N GLU A 153 1.51 9.00 4.79
CA GLU A 153 1.17 7.67 4.27
C GLU A 153 2.26 7.15 3.33
N MET A 154 2.87 8.04 2.54
CA MET A 154 3.98 7.67 1.66
C MET A 154 5.28 7.51 2.43
N GLU A 155 5.54 8.31 3.46
CA GLU A 155 6.68 8.10 4.38
C GLU A 155 6.61 6.69 4.99
N ARG A 156 5.44 6.30 5.53
CA ARG A 156 5.23 4.96 6.09
C ARG A 156 5.48 3.85 5.06
N LEU A 157 4.98 4.01 3.84
CA LEU A 157 5.19 3.03 2.77
C LEU A 157 6.69 2.90 2.41
N GLN A 158 7.38 4.03 2.26
CA GLN A 158 8.81 4.06 1.96
C GLN A 158 9.64 3.39 3.05
N GLU A 159 9.38 3.70 4.33
CA GLU A 159 10.07 3.08 5.47
C GLU A 159 9.92 1.56 5.44
N ARG A 160 8.71 1.06 5.22
CA ARG A 160 8.45 -0.40 5.16
C ARG A 160 9.10 -1.07 3.95
N LEU A 161 9.14 -0.40 2.80
CA LEU A 161 9.84 -0.93 1.62
C LEU A 161 11.35 -1.02 1.87
N ILE A 162 11.94 0.01 2.50
CA ILE A 162 13.35 0.03 2.89
C ILE A 162 13.64 -1.07 3.91
N GLU A 163 12.80 -1.21 4.93
CA GLU A 163 12.95 -2.24 5.96
C GLU A 163 12.85 -3.65 5.38
N LEU A 164 11.92 -3.86 4.45
CA LEU A 164 11.76 -5.13 3.73
C LEU A 164 13.00 -5.44 2.87
N GLU A 165 13.56 -4.45 2.17
CA GLU A 165 14.75 -4.62 1.32
C GLU A 165 16.02 -4.92 2.14
N ILE A 166 16.31 -4.08 3.14
CA ILE A 166 17.54 -4.18 3.96
C ILE A 166 17.58 -5.53 4.69
N ASN A 167 16.44 -5.97 5.22
CA ASN A 167 16.37 -7.17 6.03
C ASN A 167 16.05 -8.43 5.22
N PHE A 168 15.94 -8.36 3.88
CA PHE A 168 15.63 -9.53 3.08
C PHE A 168 16.72 -10.62 3.21
N PRO A 169 16.37 -11.91 3.36
CA PRO A 169 15.01 -12.47 3.36
C PRO A 169 14.28 -12.44 4.72
N SER A 170 14.98 -12.21 5.84
CA SER A 170 14.37 -12.21 7.19
C SER A 170 13.28 -11.16 7.42
N GLY A 171 13.28 -10.07 6.66
CA GLY A 171 12.30 -8.98 6.73
C GLY A 171 10.96 -9.28 6.05
N ILE A 172 10.77 -10.47 5.47
CA ILE A 172 9.58 -10.81 4.66
C ILE A 172 8.25 -10.63 5.41
N LEU A 173 8.27 -10.69 6.76
CA LEU A 173 7.07 -10.54 7.60
C LEU A 173 6.47 -9.13 7.56
N ILE A 174 7.16 -8.15 7.00
CA ILE A 174 6.65 -6.78 6.79
C ILE A 174 5.78 -6.70 5.53
N LEU A 175 5.92 -7.65 4.59
CA LEU A 175 5.26 -7.63 3.29
C LEU A 175 3.72 -7.50 3.36
N PRO A 176 3.00 -8.17 4.28
CA PRO A 176 1.56 -7.93 4.46
C PRO A 176 1.22 -6.47 4.77
N ALA A 177 2.05 -5.79 5.57
CA ALA A 177 1.82 -4.39 5.92
C ALA A 177 2.08 -3.46 4.72
N VAL A 178 3.08 -3.76 3.88
CA VAL A 178 3.32 -3.06 2.60
C VAL A 178 2.13 -3.21 1.67
N LYS A 179 1.60 -4.45 1.54
CA LYS A 179 0.41 -4.73 0.74
C LYS A 179 -0.80 -3.91 1.21
N ASP A 180 -1.03 -3.85 2.51
CA ASP A 180 -2.15 -3.10 3.10
C ASP A 180 -2.03 -1.59 2.85
N ASP A 181 -0.82 -1.02 2.94
CA ASP A 181 -0.57 0.39 2.61
C ASP A 181 -0.89 0.69 1.15
N LEU A 182 -0.43 -0.16 0.23
CA LEU A 182 -0.72 -0.01 -1.20
C LEU A 182 -2.24 -0.04 -1.48
N ILE A 183 -2.97 -0.99 -0.87
CA ILE A 183 -4.43 -1.07 -1.01
C ILE A 183 -5.10 0.18 -0.44
N LYS A 184 -4.62 0.68 0.71
CA LYS A 184 -5.16 1.87 1.34
C LYS A 184 -4.98 3.12 0.47
N ILE A 185 -3.82 3.27 -0.17
CA ILE A 185 -3.54 4.38 -1.10
C ILE A 185 -4.55 4.38 -2.26
N VAL A 186 -4.73 3.23 -2.93
CA VAL A 186 -5.65 3.11 -4.07
C VAL A 186 -7.08 3.46 -3.65
N LYS A 187 -7.55 2.90 -2.53
CA LYS A 187 -8.89 3.20 -1.99
C LYS A 187 -9.08 4.66 -1.64
N ALA A 188 -8.05 5.31 -1.08
CA ALA A 188 -8.11 6.73 -0.73
C ALA A 188 -8.21 7.64 -1.96
N CYS A 189 -7.79 7.15 -3.12
CA CYS A 189 -7.96 7.79 -4.42
C CYS A 189 -9.29 7.41 -5.11
N GLY A 190 -10.18 6.64 -4.47
CA GLY A 190 -11.45 6.22 -5.07
C GLY A 190 -11.31 5.14 -6.14
N GLU A 191 -10.13 4.54 -6.24
CA GLU A 191 -9.84 3.45 -7.15
C GLU A 191 -10.03 2.09 -6.47
N GLU A 192 -10.22 1.05 -7.27
CA GLU A 192 -10.27 -0.32 -6.78
C GLU A 192 -9.34 -1.23 -7.58
N LEU A 193 -8.64 -2.10 -6.83
CA LEU A 193 -7.93 -3.24 -7.39
C LEU A 193 -8.90 -4.42 -7.51
N THR A 194 -8.79 -5.16 -8.60
CA THR A 194 -9.41 -6.47 -8.74
C THR A 194 -8.78 -7.46 -7.75
N ASP A 195 -9.44 -8.59 -7.50
CA ASP A 195 -8.89 -9.60 -6.59
C ASP A 195 -7.62 -10.25 -7.15
N GLU A 196 -7.53 -10.39 -8.48
CA GLU A 196 -6.32 -10.86 -9.19
C GLU A 196 -5.15 -9.90 -8.97
N GLU A 197 -5.38 -8.59 -9.04
CA GLU A 197 -4.35 -7.56 -8.81
C GLU A 197 -3.89 -7.49 -7.34
N LYS A 198 -4.70 -7.95 -6.39
CA LYS A 198 -4.33 -8.06 -4.96
C LYS A 198 -3.62 -9.37 -4.65
N GLU A 199 -3.58 -10.33 -5.56
CA GLU A 199 -3.06 -11.66 -5.30
C GLU A 199 -1.52 -11.69 -5.39
N LEU A 200 -0.87 -12.09 -4.29
CA LEU A 200 0.59 -12.22 -4.22
C LEU A 200 1.06 -13.68 -4.33
N GLY A 201 0.21 -14.55 -4.88
CA GLY A 201 0.47 -15.97 -5.07
C GLY A 201 0.29 -16.83 -3.80
N VAL A 202 0.42 -18.14 -3.97
CA VAL A 202 0.18 -19.14 -2.91
C VAL A 202 1.14 -18.99 -1.72
N GLY A 203 2.39 -18.61 -1.98
CA GLY A 203 3.41 -18.39 -0.95
C GLY A 203 3.09 -17.28 0.03
N TYR A 204 2.23 -16.33 -0.35
CA TYR A 204 1.84 -15.23 0.50
C TYR A 204 1.09 -15.68 1.76
N GLN A 205 0.26 -16.73 1.67
CA GLN A 205 -0.49 -17.23 2.82
C GLN A 205 0.43 -17.84 3.88
N GLU A 206 1.53 -18.45 3.45
CA GLU A 206 2.56 -18.96 4.36
C GLU A 206 3.25 -17.81 5.10
N ILE A 207 3.59 -16.72 4.41
CA ILE A 207 4.16 -15.51 5.02
C ILE A 207 3.21 -14.90 6.04
N VAL A 208 1.92 -14.79 5.71
CA VAL A 208 0.89 -14.29 6.63
C VAL A 208 0.77 -15.19 7.87
N THR A 209 0.84 -16.51 7.69
CA THR A 209 0.82 -17.47 8.80
C THR A 209 2.06 -17.32 9.69
N MET A 210 3.25 -17.16 9.09
CA MET A 210 4.49 -16.92 9.81
C MET A 210 4.45 -15.62 10.61
N GLN A 211 3.87 -14.56 10.04
CA GLN A 211 3.70 -13.27 10.72
C GLN A 211 2.80 -13.42 11.95
N MET A 212 1.68 -14.15 11.83
CA MET A 212 0.78 -14.42 12.96
C MET A 212 1.48 -15.23 14.06
N ARG A 213 2.25 -16.26 13.70
CA ARG A 213 3.03 -17.06 14.66
C ARG A 213 4.06 -16.21 15.40
N ALA A 214 4.81 -15.38 14.68
CA ALA A 214 5.78 -14.47 15.26
C ALA A 214 5.12 -13.48 16.23
N ALA A 215 3.96 -12.90 15.89
CA ALA A 215 3.21 -12.02 16.77
C ALA A 215 2.70 -12.71 18.05
N MET A 216 2.49 -14.02 18.01
CA MET A 216 2.13 -14.86 19.16
C MET A 216 3.35 -15.36 19.97
N GLY A 217 4.58 -14.97 19.61
CA GLY A 217 5.80 -15.45 20.24
C GLY A 217 6.11 -16.92 19.94
N LEU A 218 5.51 -17.48 18.90
CA LEU A 218 5.76 -18.84 18.44
C LEU A 218 6.86 -18.79 17.38
N ASN A 219 8.00 -19.43 17.68
CA ASN A 219 9.05 -19.59 16.67
C ASN A 219 8.56 -20.49 15.53
N ASN A 220 9.04 -20.20 14.32
CA ASN A 220 8.83 -21.04 13.14
C ASN A 220 9.72 -22.27 13.18
#